data_AF-A0A5C7P7R0-F1
#
_entry.id   AF-A0A5C7P7R0-F1
#
_cell.length_a   1.000
_cell.length_b   1.000
_cell.length_c   1.000
_cell.angle_alpha   90.00
_cell.angle_beta   90.00
_cell.angle_gamma   90.00
#
_symmetry.space_group_name_H-M   'P 1'
#
loop_
_entity.id
_entity.type
_entity.pdbx_description
1 polymer ?
#
loop_
_entity_poly.entity_id
_entity_poly.type
_entity_poly.pdbx_seq_one_letter_code
_entity_poly.pdbx_strand_id
1 'polypeptide(L)'
;MAAPDTSPTDFDALRLRAIGTLQRLAGQTWTDHNSHDPGITLLEAVCYAITDLAYRTEHPVADLLASLPVADGQPPSATAGLFTPAQVLPSGPVTADDLRRIVIDLPGVRNAWVEPVHAALASHDAAQALLSPVAQGADGAEARSGPNVQWLRPRGLQRVLIEKSGLDADVDGGALELLVAQRLQQWRALGEDIAEIRVLDRLPVALDGRIELATGADGAETLAAVSEALAQHLSPPLRFVSLREMLARGWRTDQIFTGPLMQRGFLDPADWARAGRRDAVRVSDLIQVVMAVPGVAAVKQLGFLRDGKPSTDWLLPVPPDRCASFDMPGSRLQLERAGLRIDHPALRAQARRAYEARLRRSALPPQPGDDPLAPPPGRPRQVGRYLSVQHHLPQVYGVGPAGLSSREPPERHAQARQLKAYLMLFDQLLANQFAQLAQAGRLLSFTDQGDALRFSQPVPDDGGALQLASVRRLPDEAHARWLADVTDNPWGDDDADEARLAQRHRLTDHLLARLGEHWADVRPVSELPDVPDPAAPGESHRRRALRDKQAYLQDYPRLALRRGLGADALADPA
;
A
#
# COMPACT_ATOMS: atom_id res chain seq x y z
N MET A 1 -24.45 33.85 18.68
CA MET A 1 -24.88 33.94 17.27
C MET A 1 -23.67 33.58 16.44
N ALA A 2 -23.67 32.41 15.79
CA ALA A 2 -22.66 32.08 14.79
C ALA A 2 -22.77 33.12 13.66
N ALA A 3 -21.63 33.59 13.15
CA ALA A 3 -21.62 34.41 11.93
C ALA A 3 -22.35 33.61 10.82
N PRO A 4 -23.22 34.25 10.01
CA PRO A 4 -23.87 33.56 8.92
C PRO A 4 -22.79 32.93 8.03
N ASP A 5 -22.97 31.65 7.76
CA ASP A 5 -22.09 30.83 6.94
C ASP A 5 -22.18 31.36 5.49
N THR A 6 -21.35 32.34 5.13
CA THR A 6 -21.36 32.95 3.79
C THR A 6 -20.53 32.08 2.85
N SER A 7 -21.10 30.95 2.45
CA SER A 7 -20.48 30.13 1.43
C SER A 7 -20.36 30.93 0.12
N PRO A 8 -19.19 30.97 -0.54
CA PRO A 8 -19.03 31.61 -1.85
C PRO A 8 -19.81 30.90 -2.97
N THR A 9 -20.44 29.76 -2.69
CA THR A 9 -21.39 29.08 -3.61
C THR A 9 -22.80 29.65 -3.58
N ASP A 10 -23.12 30.54 -2.63
CA ASP A 10 -24.38 31.31 -2.63
C ASP A 10 -24.16 32.66 -3.34
N PHE A 11 -24.72 32.76 -4.55
CA PHE A 11 -24.64 33.96 -5.38
C PHE A 11 -25.22 35.19 -4.67
N ASP A 12 -26.37 35.09 -4.03
CA ASP A 12 -27.05 36.23 -3.42
C ASP A 12 -26.28 36.73 -2.20
N ALA A 13 -25.74 35.80 -1.40
CA ALA A 13 -24.87 36.14 -0.27
C ALA A 13 -23.57 36.81 -0.74
N LEU A 14 -22.93 36.28 -1.79
CA LEU A 14 -21.72 36.85 -2.37
C LEU A 14 -21.97 38.25 -2.95
N ARG A 15 -23.07 38.41 -3.69
CA ARG A 15 -23.51 39.69 -4.26
C ARG A 15 -23.78 40.72 -3.17
N LEU A 16 -24.49 40.34 -2.10
CA LEU A 16 -24.77 41.24 -0.97
C LEU A 16 -23.48 41.69 -0.29
N ARG A 17 -22.52 40.76 -0.09
CA ARG A 17 -21.19 41.07 0.46
C ARG A 17 -20.39 42.01 -0.46
N ALA A 18 -20.47 41.81 -1.77
CA ALA A 18 -19.81 42.64 -2.75
C ALA A 18 -20.37 44.07 -2.75
N ILE A 19 -21.71 44.23 -2.76
CA ILE A 19 -22.38 45.52 -2.63
C ILE A 19 -22.01 46.20 -1.31
N GLY A 20 -22.02 45.47 -0.18
CA GLY A 20 -21.62 46.02 1.11
C GLY A 20 -20.15 46.47 1.13
N THR A 21 -19.28 45.84 0.34
CA THR A 21 -17.88 46.28 0.17
C THR A 21 -17.79 47.53 -0.68
N LEU A 22 -18.58 47.62 -1.75
CA LEU A 22 -18.69 48.79 -2.62
C LEU A 22 -19.18 50.01 -1.82
N GLN A 23 -20.23 49.86 -1.02
CA GLN A 23 -20.77 50.92 -0.15
C GLN A 23 -19.72 51.45 0.84
N ARG A 24 -18.87 50.57 1.40
CA ARG A 24 -17.79 51.00 2.29
C ARG A 24 -16.67 51.75 1.58
N LEU A 25 -16.29 51.30 0.38
CA LEU A 25 -15.15 51.87 -0.35
C LEU A 25 -15.52 53.13 -1.16
N ALA A 26 -16.73 53.19 -1.68
CA ALA A 26 -17.16 54.18 -2.66
C ALA A 26 -18.56 54.76 -2.38
N GLY A 27 -19.18 54.51 -1.22
CA GLY A 27 -20.56 54.94 -0.95
C GLY A 27 -20.79 56.45 -0.96
N GLN A 28 -19.74 57.27 -1.01
CA GLN A 28 -19.83 58.73 -1.20
C GLN A 28 -19.83 59.15 -2.68
N THR A 29 -19.21 58.36 -3.57
CA THR A 29 -19.04 58.67 -5.00
C THR A 29 -19.95 57.83 -5.90
N TRP A 30 -20.30 56.62 -5.46
CA TRP A 30 -21.24 55.73 -6.12
C TRP A 30 -22.36 55.39 -5.12
N THR A 31 -23.48 56.09 -5.26
CA THR A 31 -24.60 56.03 -4.30
C THR A 31 -25.76 55.15 -4.77
N ASP A 32 -25.93 54.97 -6.08
CA ASP A 32 -26.93 54.08 -6.66
C ASP A 32 -26.40 52.64 -6.77
N HIS A 33 -27.09 51.69 -6.14
CA HIS A 33 -26.70 50.27 -6.13
C HIS A 33 -27.85 49.37 -6.63
N ASN A 34 -28.75 49.93 -7.43
CA ASN A 34 -29.90 49.21 -7.96
C ASN A 34 -29.53 48.41 -9.22
N SER A 35 -30.39 47.46 -9.61
CA SER A 35 -30.15 46.55 -10.75
C SER A 35 -30.09 47.21 -12.12
N HIS A 36 -30.51 48.47 -12.24
CA HIS A 36 -30.45 49.22 -13.50
C HIS A 36 -29.09 49.91 -13.69
N ASP A 37 -28.27 50.01 -12.63
CA ASP A 37 -26.92 50.56 -12.72
C ASP A 37 -26.02 49.57 -13.47
N PRO A 38 -25.37 49.98 -14.57
CA PRO A 38 -24.47 49.12 -15.32
C PRO A 38 -23.35 48.50 -14.49
N GLY A 39 -22.76 49.25 -13.56
CA GLY A 39 -21.70 48.74 -12.71
C GLY A 39 -22.17 47.64 -11.76
N ILE A 40 -23.44 47.69 -11.30
CA ILE A 40 -24.04 46.60 -10.53
C ILE A 40 -24.25 45.37 -11.42
N THR A 41 -24.69 45.55 -12.68
CA THR A 41 -24.82 44.40 -13.60
C THR A 41 -23.46 43.75 -13.92
N LEU A 42 -22.38 44.53 -14.03
CA LEU A 42 -21.02 44.01 -14.18
C LEU A 42 -20.58 43.24 -12.92
N LEU A 43 -20.87 43.80 -11.73
CA LEU A 43 -20.57 43.16 -10.45
C LEU A 43 -21.28 41.81 -10.32
N GLU A 44 -22.55 41.74 -10.72
CA GLU A 44 -23.34 40.51 -10.73
C GLU A 44 -22.74 39.45 -11.66
N ALA A 45 -22.31 39.83 -12.87
CA ALA A 45 -21.64 38.90 -13.79
C ALA A 45 -20.33 38.33 -13.21
N VAL A 46 -19.53 39.15 -12.52
CA VAL A 46 -18.32 38.68 -11.82
C VAL A 46 -18.68 37.80 -10.62
N CYS A 47 -19.69 38.16 -9.83
CA CYS A 47 -20.17 37.34 -8.72
C CYS A 47 -20.61 35.95 -9.21
N TYR A 48 -21.30 35.88 -10.35
CA TYR A 48 -21.69 34.61 -10.96
C TYR A 48 -20.48 33.74 -11.33
N ALA A 49 -19.46 34.31 -11.97
CA ALA A 49 -18.24 33.58 -12.32
C ALA A 49 -17.45 33.10 -11.08
N ILE A 50 -17.40 33.90 -10.00
CA ILE A 50 -16.81 33.49 -8.71
C ILE A 50 -17.63 32.36 -8.09
N THR A 51 -18.95 32.40 -8.18
CA THR A 51 -19.85 31.34 -7.69
C THR A 51 -19.60 30.03 -8.42
N ASP A 52 -19.40 30.06 -9.75
CA ASP A 52 -18.99 28.88 -10.54
C ASP A 52 -17.63 28.34 -10.10
N LEU A 53 -16.63 29.21 -9.92
CA LEU A 53 -15.32 28.79 -9.41
C LEU A 53 -15.45 28.10 -8.05
N ALA A 54 -16.19 28.69 -7.10
CA ALA A 54 -16.45 28.12 -5.79
C ALA A 54 -17.13 26.75 -5.89
N TYR A 55 -18.16 26.63 -6.72
CA TYR A 55 -18.87 25.37 -6.97
C TYR A 55 -17.92 24.26 -7.46
N ARG A 56 -16.95 24.60 -8.32
CA ARG A 56 -15.96 23.62 -8.80
C ARG A 56 -14.90 23.27 -7.77
N THR A 57 -14.53 24.19 -6.88
CA THR A 57 -13.61 23.88 -5.77
C THR A 57 -14.21 22.91 -4.76
N GLU A 58 -15.54 22.84 -4.67
CA GLU A 58 -16.27 21.91 -3.79
C GLU A 58 -16.51 20.51 -4.43
N HIS A 59 -16.00 20.25 -5.63
CA HIS A 59 -16.05 18.91 -6.20
C HIS A 59 -15.31 17.90 -5.31
N PRO A 60 -15.72 16.60 -5.32
CA PRO A 60 -15.02 15.57 -4.57
C PRO A 60 -13.52 15.60 -4.86
N VAL A 61 -12.69 15.48 -3.81
CA VAL A 61 -11.22 15.54 -3.95
C VAL A 61 -10.70 14.55 -5.00
N ALA A 62 -11.29 13.35 -5.08
CA ALA A 62 -10.94 12.38 -6.10
C ALA A 62 -11.12 12.92 -7.54
N ASP A 63 -12.17 13.71 -7.79
CA ASP A 63 -12.42 14.32 -9.10
C ASP A 63 -11.44 15.47 -9.39
N LEU A 64 -11.10 16.26 -8.37
CA LEU A 64 -10.09 17.33 -8.49
C LEU A 64 -8.69 16.76 -8.78
N LEU A 65 -8.32 15.66 -8.11
CA LEU A 65 -7.03 14.99 -8.36
C LEU A 65 -6.99 14.27 -9.70
N ALA A 66 -8.15 13.80 -10.21
CA ALA A 66 -8.28 13.18 -11.53
C ALA A 66 -8.38 14.20 -12.69
N SER A 67 -8.12 15.48 -12.45
CA SER A 67 -8.26 16.55 -13.46
C SER A 67 -7.11 16.61 -14.49
N LEU A 68 -6.10 15.75 -14.37
CA LEU A 68 -5.00 15.66 -15.34
C LEU A 68 -5.41 14.89 -16.61
N PRO A 69 -5.03 15.36 -17.80
CA PRO A 69 -5.14 14.56 -19.03
C PRO A 69 -4.27 13.31 -18.87
N VAL A 70 -4.87 12.14 -19.01
CA VAL A 70 -4.13 10.88 -19.11
C VAL A 70 -3.83 10.63 -20.59
N ALA A 71 -2.68 10.01 -20.89
CA ALA A 71 -2.37 9.59 -22.26
C ALA A 71 -3.55 8.83 -22.89
N ASP A 72 -3.75 9.00 -24.20
CA ASP A 72 -4.86 8.38 -24.93
C ASP A 72 -4.99 6.89 -24.60
N GLY A 73 -6.17 6.49 -24.11
CA GLY A 73 -6.48 5.10 -23.76
C GLY A 73 -6.25 4.70 -22.30
N GLN A 74 -5.73 5.57 -21.44
CA GLN A 74 -5.56 5.30 -20.01
C GLN A 74 -6.65 5.97 -19.16
N PRO A 75 -7.20 5.31 -18.13
CA PRO A 75 -8.24 5.88 -17.30
C PRO A 75 -7.69 7.01 -16.39
N PRO A 76 -8.47 8.09 -16.17
CA PRO A 76 -8.21 9.09 -15.14
C PRO A 76 -7.92 8.43 -13.79
N SER A 77 -6.80 8.79 -13.18
CA SER A 77 -6.42 8.26 -11.86
C SER A 77 -6.25 9.41 -10.88
N ALA A 78 -7.12 9.45 -9.89
CA ALA A 78 -7.03 10.37 -8.75
C ALA A 78 -5.79 10.13 -7.88
N THR A 79 -5.08 9.00 -8.10
CA THR A 79 -4.03 8.51 -7.22
C THR A 79 -2.76 8.10 -7.96
N ALA A 80 -2.61 8.44 -9.25
CA ALA A 80 -1.37 8.19 -9.99
C ALA A 80 -0.13 8.84 -9.34
N GLY A 81 -0.35 9.83 -8.45
CA GLY A 81 0.67 10.48 -7.64
C GLY A 81 0.51 10.26 -6.13
N LEU A 82 -0.16 9.19 -5.69
CA LEU A 82 -0.34 8.83 -4.28
C LEU A 82 -0.02 7.35 -4.04
N PHE A 83 0.49 7.02 -2.85
CA PHE A 83 0.76 5.63 -2.48
C PHE A 83 -0.49 4.93 -1.96
N THR A 84 -0.64 3.65 -2.30
CA THR A 84 -1.62 2.77 -1.66
C THR A 84 -1.07 2.25 -0.33
N PRO A 85 -1.94 1.83 0.62
CA PRO A 85 -1.48 1.25 1.88
C PRO A 85 -0.53 0.06 1.70
N ALA A 86 -0.77 -0.78 0.69
CA ALA A 86 0.08 -1.93 0.37
C ALA A 86 1.49 -1.55 -0.12
N GLN A 87 1.69 -0.31 -0.58
CA GLN A 87 3.00 0.18 -1.01
C GLN A 87 3.84 0.74 0.15
N VAL A 88 3.23 1.31 1.18
CA VAL A 88 3.96 2.11 2.20
C VAL A 88 3.85 1.59 3.63
N LEU A 89 2.88 0.74 3.96
CA LEU A 89 2.76 0.16 5.29
C LEU A 89 3.64 -1.07 5.53
N PRO A 90 3.81 -1.99 4.56
CA PRO A 90 4.67 -3.15 4.77
C PRO A 90 6.12 -2.76 5.04
N SER A 91 6.80 -3.57 5.85
CA SER A 91 8.24 -3.47 6.10
C SER A 91 9.00 -4.62 5.46
N GLY A 92 10.32 -4.49 5.31
CA GLY A 92 11.17 -5.64 5.06
C GLY A 92 11.10 -6.66 6.21
N PRO A 93 11.48 -7.91 5.99
CA PRO A 93 11.53 -8.92 7.02
C PRO A 93 12.76 -8.71 7.90
N VAL A 94 12.55 -8.37 9.17
CA VAL A 94 13.64 -8.05 10.11
C VAL A 94 13.65 -8.97 11.33
N THR A 95 12.54 -9.65 11.61
CA THR A 95 12.43 -10.62 12.70
C THR A 95 12.44 -12.06 12.19
N ALA A 96 12.71 -13.02 13.08
CA ALA A 96 12.56 -14.43 12.78
C ALA A 96 11.13 -14.78 12.29
N ASP A 97 10.11 -14.12 12.84
CA ASP A 97 8.71 -14.27 12.42
C ASP A 97 8.48 -13.72 11.00
N ASP A 98 9.13 -12.60 10.65
CA ASP A 98 9.04 -12.06 9.29
C ASP A 98 9.75 -12.94 8.27
N LEU A 99 10.94 -13.45 8.62
CA LEU A 99 11.66 -14.44 7.82
C LEU A 99 10.82 -15.70 7.63
N ARG A 100 10.15 -16.16 8.69
CA ARG A 100 9.20 -17.27 8.62
C ARG A 100 8.04 -16.96 7.65
N ARG A 101 7.48 -15.75 7.65
CA ARG A 101 6.41 -15.35 6.73
C ARG A 101 6.84 -15.43 5.26
N ILE A 102 8.01 -14.89 4.91
CA ILE A 102 8.49 -14.92 3.51
C ILE A 102 8.82 -16.33 3.03
N VAL A 103 9.21 -17.23 3.93
CA VAL A 103 9.45 -18.65 3.63
C VAL A 103 8.13 -19.38 3.45
N ILE A 104 7.17 -19.17 4.34
CA ILE A 104 5.86 -19.80 4.25
C ILE A 104 5.15 -19.40 2.98
N ASP A 105 5.26 -18.14 2.53
CA ASP A 105 4.67 -17.64 1.28
C ASP A 105 5.15 -18.37 0.01
N LEU A 106 6.25 -19.14 0.08
CA LEU A 106 6.73 -19.95 -1.04
C LEU A 106 5.85 -21.18 -1.31
N PRO A 107 5.58 -21.51 -2.58
CA PRO A 107 4.87 -22.74 -2.94
C PRO A 107 5.64 -23.97 -2.43
N GLY A 108 4.92 -25.01 -2.02
CA GLY A 108 5.54 -26.22 -1.45
C GLY A 108 5.85 -26.14 0.05
N VAL A 109 5.79 -24.95 0.66
CA VAL A 109 5.96 -24.76 2.11
C VAL A 109 4.60 -24.73 2.81
N ARG A 110 4.40 -25.64 3.77
CA ARG A 110 3.22 -25.64 4.65
C ARG A 110 3.45 -24.77 5.88
N ASN A 111 4.62 -24.91 6.49
CA ASN A 111 5.04 -24.15 7.66
C ASN A 111 6.57 -24.07 7.68
N ALA A 112 7.12 -23.14 8.43
CA ALA A 112 8.55 -23.02 8.65
C ALA A 112 8.84 -22.50 10.06
N TRP A 113 10.07 -22.65 10.51
CA TRP A 113 10.57 -22.10 11.77
C TRP A 113 11.95 -21.52 11.55
N VAL A 114 12.20 -20.37 12.16
CA VAL A 114 13.49 -19.67 12.08
C VAL A 114 14.02 -19.56 13.50
N GLU A 115 15.20 -20.13 13.73
CA GLU A 115 15.80 -20.28 15.05
C GLU A 115 17.24 -19.73 15.03
N PRO A 116 17.65 -18.95 16.03
CA PRO A 116 19.03 -18.48 16.10
C PRO A 116 19.99 -19.64 16.37
N VAL A 117 21.14 -19.61 15.70
CA VAL A 117 22.22 -20.57 15.87
C VAL A 117 23.29 -19.97 16.77
N HIS A 118 23.63 -20.68 17.85
CA HIS A 118 24.66 -20.29 18.81
C HIS A 118 25.88 -21.23 18.78
N ALA A 119 26.07 -21.96 17.68
CA ALA A 119 27.18 -22.88 17.52
C ALA A 119 28.52 -22.14 17.41
N ALA A 120 29.58 -22.73 18.00
CA ALA A 120 30.93 -22.29 17.74
C ALA A 120 31.37 -22.74 16.35
N LEU A 121 31.81 -21.80 15.52
CA LEU A 121 32.27 -22.09 14.16
C LEU A 121 33.79 -22.18 14.04
N ALA A 122 34.51 -21.55 14.97
CA ALA A 122 35.96 -21.64 15.02
C ALA A 122 36.46 -21.62 16.47
N SER A 123 37.69 -22.12 16.66
CA SER A 123 38.48 -21.94 17.87
C SER A 123 39.75 -21.17 17.56
N HIS A 124 40.13 -20.25 18.43
CA HIS A 124 41.40 -19.53 18.38
C HIS A 124 42.30 -20.00 19.52
N ASP A 125 43.46 -20.58 19.19
CA ASP A 125 44.52 -20.91 20.15
C ASP A 125 45.51 -19.73 20.23
N ALA A 126 45.47 -19.00 21.34
CA ALA A 126 46.32 -17.83 21.56
C ALA A 126 47.82 -18.17 21.70
N ALA A 127 48.15 -19.40 22.14
CA ALA A 127 49.56 -19.81 22.28
C ALA A 127 50.19 -20.12 20.92
N GLN A 128 49.38 -20.59 19.96
CA GLN A 128 49.84 -20.93 18.61
C GLN A 128 49.48 -19.87 17.56
N ALA A 129 48.72 -18.84 17.94
CA ALA A 129 48.11 -17.88 17.02
C ALA A 129 47.33 -18.56 15.87
N LEU A 130 46.66 -19.67 16.19
CA LEU A 130 46.00 -20.52 15.19
C LEU A 130 44.48 -20.38 15.28
N LEU A 131 43.86 -20.04 14.15
CA LEU A 131 42.41 -20.11 13.97
C LEU A 131 42.05 -21.43 13.27
N SER A 132 41.21 -22.25 13.89
CA SER A 132 40.79 -23.55 13.34
C SER A 132 39.26 -23.65 13.26
N PRO A 133 38.69 -24.13 12.14
CA PRO A 133 37.26 -24.36 12.04
C PRO A 133 36.83 -25.51 12.95
N VAL A 134 35.61 -25.41 13.49
CA VAL A 134 35.01 -26.49 14.29
C VAL A 134 34.43 -27.53 13.34
N ALA A 135 34.84 -28.79 13.50
CA ALA A 135 34.24 -29.89 12.73
C ALA A 135 32.76 -30.07 13.09
N GLN A 136 31.91 -30.30 12.08
CA GLN A 136 30.48 -30.57 12.27
C GLN A 136 30.29 -31.76 13.23
N GLY A 137 29.47 -31.58 14.28
CA GLY A 137 29.19 -32.62 15.28
C GLY A 137 30.16 -32.72 16.45
N ALA A 138 31.06 -31.75 16.64
CA ALA A 138 31.98 -31.68 17.79
C ALA A 138 31.33 -31.18 19.10
N ASP A 139 30.06 -31.52 19.33
CA ASP A 139 29.34 -31.18 20.56
C ASP A 139 30.02 -31.87 21.75
N GLY A 140 30.73 -31.09 22.57
CA GLY A 140 31.52 -31.57 23.71
C GLY A 140 33.04 -31.46 23.55
N ALA A 141 33.57 -31.06 22.39
CA ALA A 141 34.99 -30.72 22.24
C ALA A 141 35.37 -29.46 23.03
N GLU A 142 34.41 -28.55 23.24
CA GLU A 142 34.58 -27.34 24.04
C GLU A 142 34.95 -27.62 25.50
N ALA A 143 34.40 -28.70 26.07
CA ALA A 143 34.68 -29.12 27.44
C ALA A 143 36.11 -29.65 27.65
N ARG A 144 36.86 -29.88 26.55
CA ARG A 144 38.22 -30.45 26.55
C ARG A 144 39.31 -29.46 26.16
N SER A 145 38.96 -28.18 26.00
CA SER A 145 39.91 -27.14 25.59
C SER A 145 40.84 -26.69 26.71
N GLY A 146 42.12 -26.49 26.39
CA GLY A 146 43.10 -25.88 27.29
C GLY A 146 42.86 -24.38 27.52
N PRO A 147 43.51 -23.76 28.52
CA PRO A 147 43.25 -22.37 28.94
C PRO A 147 43.52 -21.30 27.86
N ASN A 148 44.27 -21.65 26.81
CA ASN A 148 44.64 -20.73 25.73
C ASN A 148 43.69 -20.78 24.52
N VAL A 149 42.67 -21.65 24.54
CA VAL A 149 41.74 -21.85 23.42
C VAL A 149 40.43 -21.12 23.69
N GLN A 150 40.09 -20.18 22.81
CA GLN A 150 38.82 -19.44 22.84
C GLN A 150 37.91 -19.87 21.69
N TRP A 151 36.65 -20.14 22.00
CA TRP A 151 35.63 -20.52 21.01
C TRP A 151 34.90 -19.29 20.46
N LEU A 152 34.87 -19.16 19.14
CA LEU A 152 34.25 -18.07 18.42
C LEU A 152 32.84 -18.48 17.97
N ARG A 153 31.85 -17.74 18.48
CA ARG A 153 30.41 -17.92 18.21
C ARG A 153 29.87 -16.67 17.53
N PRO A 154 29.88 -16.62 16.19
CA PRO A 154 29.31 -15.48 15.49
C PRO A 154 27.82 -15.34 15.84
N ARG A 155 27.38 -14.10 16.04
CA ARG A 155 25.97 -13.76 16.20
C ARG A 155 25.34 -13.52 14.83
N GLY A 156 24.02 -13.58 14.75
CA GLY A 156 23.28 -13.31 13.51
C GLY A 156 23.14 -14.51 12.59
N LEU A 157 23.56 -15.72 13.01
CA LEU A 157 23.30 -16.93 12.25
C LEU A 157 21.92 -17.50 12.58
N GLN A 158 21.15 -17.82 11.55
CA GLN A 158 19.82 -18.40 11.65
C GLN A 158 19.78 -19.81 11.04
N ARG A 159 18.97 -20.68 11.60
CA ARG A 159 18.58 -21.98 11.05
C ARG A 159 17.12 -21.91 10.62
N VAL A 160 16.83 -22.41 9.42
CA VAL A 160 15.47 -22.45 8.88
C VAL A 160 15.04 -23.90 8.72
N LEU A 161 13.95 -24.26 9.38
CA LEU A 161 13.34 -25.58 9.31
C LEU A 161 12.06 -25.51 8.49
N ILE A 162 11.87 -26.43 7.53
CA ILE A 162 10.77 -26.38 6.58
C ILE A 162 9.87 -27.61 6.74
N GLU A 163 8.58 -27.39 6.93
CA GLU A 163 7.55 -28.42 6.76
C GLU A 163 6.95 -28.31 5.35
N LYS A 164 7.04 -29.38 4.56
CA LYS A 164 6.51 -29.44 3.20
C LYS A 164 4.99 -29.52 3.15
N SER A 165 4.39 -28.97 2.10
CA SER A 165 3.01 -29.24 1.72
C SER A 165 2.84 -30.74 1.41
N GLY A 166 1.91 -31.40 2.10
CA GLY A 166 1.67 -32.84 1.93
C GLY A 166 0.88 -33.22 0.68
N LEU A 167 0.59 -32.26 -0.20
CA LEU A 167 -0.24 -32.42 -1.39
C LEU A 167 0.58 -32.66 -2.66
N ASP A 168 1.83 -32.19 -2.66
CA ASP A 168 2.73 -32.32 -3.78
C ASP A 168 3.78 -33.37 -3.42
N ALA A 169 3.48 -34.64 -3.74
CA ALA A 169 4.45 -35.73 -3.61
C ALA A 169 5.73 -35.47 -4.43
N ASP A 170 5.69 -34.51 -5.37
CA ASP A 170 6.70 -34.23 -6.38
C ASP A 170 7.56 -32.97 -6.09
N VAL A 171 7.39 -32.28 -4.96
CA VAL A 171 8.31 -31.18 -4.62
C VAL A 171 9.64 -31.79 -4.18
N ASP A 172 10.66 -31.69 -5.02
CA ASP A 172 12.02 -32.09 -4.64
C ASP A 172 12.50 -31.25 -3.44
N GLY A 173 13.00 -31.93 -2.39
CA GLY A 173 13.49 -31.29 -1.19
C GLY A 173 14.67 -30.36 -1.46
N GLY A 174 15.60 -30.79 -2.33
CA GLY A 174 16.77 -29.98 -2.69
C GLY A 174 16.39 -28.73 -3.47
N ALA A 175 15.46 -28.85 -4.44
CA ALA A 175 14.92 -27.70 -5.16
C ALA A 175 14.20 -26.70 -4.23
N LEU A 176 13.46 -27.19 -3.22
CA LEU A 176 12.79 -26.34 -2.24
C LEU A 176 13.79 -25.61 -1.34
N GLU A 177 14.85 -26.28 -0.88
CA GLU A 177 15.92 -25.66 -0.09
C GLU A 177 16.60 -24.53 -0.87
N LEU A 178 16.90 -24.75 -2.15
CA LEU A 178 17.49 -23.72 -3.01
C LEU A 178 16.54 -22.51 -3.19
N LEU A 179 15.24 -22.76 -3.42
CA LEU A 179 14.25 -21.70 -3.55
C LEU A 179 14.13 -20.86 -2.27
N VAL A 180 14.14 -21.53 -1.10
CA VAL A 180 14.13 -20.86 0.20
C VAL A 180 15.41 -20.07 0.43
N ALA A 181 16.58 -20.63 0.08
CA ALA A 181 17.86 -19.94 0.17
C ALA A 181 17.89 -18.65 -0.66
N GLN A 182 17.46 -18.72 -1.92
CA GLN A 182 17.37 -17.56 -2.82
C GLN A 182 16.44 -16.48 -2.24
N ARG A 183 15.26 -16.89 -1.73
CA ARG A 183 14.31 -15.93 -1.13
C ARG A 183 14.86 -15.26 0.12
N LEU A 184 15.56 -16.01 0.98
CA LEU A 184 16.16 -15.45 2.20
C LEU A 184 17.33 -14.53 1.88
N GLN A 185 18.17 -14.86 0.89
CA GLN A 185 19.33 -14.05 0.51
C GLN A 185 18.94 -12.70 -0.10
N GLN A 186 17.83 -12.62 -0.84
CA GLN A 186 17.24 -11.35 -1.31
C GLN A 186 16.89 -10.38 -0.17
N TRP A 187 16.69 -10.90 1.04
CA TRP A 187 16.37 -10.15 2.25
C TRP A 187 17.41 -10.31 3.35
N ARG A 188 18.64 -10.71 3.01
CA ARG A 188 19.71 -10.89 4.00
C ARG A 188 19.97 -9.55 4.70
N ALA A 189 19.76 -9.51 6.02
CA ALA A 189 20.06 -8.33 6.82
C ALA A 189 21.58 -8.14 6.99
N LEU A 190 22.01 -6.90 7.21
CA LEU A 190 23.40 -6.58 7.48
C LEU A 190 23.85 -7.24 8.78
N GLY A 191 24.82 -8.16 8.69
CA GLY A 191 25.36 -8.87 9.85
C GLY A 191 24.56 -10.11 10.26
N GLU A 192 23.57 -10.53 9.47
CA GLU A 192 22.90 -11.82 9.63
C GLU A 192 23.15 -12.74 8.43
N ASP A 193 23.12 -14.05 8.66
CA ASP A 193 23.21 -15.05 7.60
C ASP A 193 22.48 -16.35 7.97
N ILE A 194 22.23 -17.19 6.96
CA ILE A 194 21.59 -18.48 7.15
C ILE A 194 22.66 -19.56 7.27
N ALA A 195 22.79 -20.15 8.46
CA ALA A 195 23.73 -21.24 8.72
C ALA A 195 23.24 -22.57 8.15
N GLU A 196 21.93 -22.80 8.16
CA GLU A 196 21.35 -24.06 7.74
C GLU A 196 19.91 -23.88 7.29
N ILE A 197 19.55 -24.52 6.18
CA ILE A 197 18.16 -24.73 5.75
C ILE A 197 17.95 -26.24 5.76
N ARG A 198 16.90 -26.70 6.42
CA ARG A 198 16.60 -28.13 6.56
C ARG A 198 15.14 -28.41 6.29
N VAL A 199 14.86 -29.24 5.31
CA VAL A 199 13.55 -29.85 5.14
C VAL A 199 13.34 -30.95 6.18
N LEU A 200 12.27 -30.85 6.96
CA LEU A 200 11.95 -31.80 8.02
C LEU A 200 11.26 -33.05 7.47
N ASP A 201 11.68 -34.21 7.98
CA ASP A 201 11.06 -35.48 7.64
C ASP A 201 9.68 -35.63 8.31
N ARG A 202 8.77 -36.35 7.65
CA ARG A 202 7.47 -36.65 8.23
C ARG A 202 7.59 -37.79 9.25
N LEU A 203 7.10 -37.56 10.47
CA LEU A 203 6.85 -38.61 11.47
C LEU A 203 5.36 -39.02 11.38
N PRO A 204 5.01 -40.14 10.71
CA PRO A 204 3.63 -40.60 10.65
C PRO A 204 3.15 -41.05 12.04
N VAL A 205 2.07 -40.45 12.51
CA VAL A 205 1.41 -40.78 13.78
C VAL A 205 0.17 -41.60 13.47
N ALA A 206 0.30 -42.92 13.59
CA ALA A 206 -0.81 -43.85 13.52
C ALA A 206 -1.42 -44.05 14.91
N LEU A 207 -2.75 -44.16 14.98
CA LEU A 207 -3.51 -44.31 16.22
C LEU A 207 -4.34 -45.59 16.21
N ASP A 208 -4.48 -46.23 17.37
CA ASP A 208 -5.45 -47.30 17.61
C ASP A 208 -6.51 -46.77 18.57
N GLY A 209 -7.79 -46.88 18.19
CA GLY A 209 -8.85 -46.32 19.01
C GLY A 209 -10.25 -46.87 18.73
N ARG A 210 -11.11 -46.73 19.73
CA ARG A 210 -12.54 -47.08 19.71
C ARG A 210 -13.36 -45.85 20.10
N ILE A 211 -14.18 -45.38 19.17
CA ILE A 211 -14.97 -44.15 19.26
C ILE A 211 -16.45 -44.51 19.21
N GLU A 212 -17.19 -44.17 20.26
CA GLU A 212 -18.64 -44.28 20.31
C GLU A 212 -19.27 -43.05 19.67
N LEU A 213 -20.17 -43.26 18.71
CA LEU A 213 -20.88 -42.20 18.02
C LEU A 213 -22.18 -41.83 18.75
N ALA A 214 -22.54 -40.55 18.67
CA ALA A 214 -23.83 -40.07 19.11
C ALA A 214 -24.98 -40.65 18.27
N THR A 215 -26.17 -40.69 18.86
CA THR A 215 -27.38 -41.16 18.17
C THR A 215 -27.67 -40.28 16.96
N GLY A 216 -27.81 -40.89 15.78
CA GLY A 216 -28.09 -40.18 14.53
C GLY A 216 -26.86 -39.59 13.80
N ALA A 217 -25.65 -39.69 14.36
CA ALA A 217 -24.44 -39.23 13.68
C ALA A 217 -24.10 -40.12 12.47
N ASP A 218 -23.67 -39.48 11.37
CA ASP A 218 -23.13 -40.17 10.19
C ASP A 218 -21.69 -40.63 10.48
N GLY A 219 -21.44 -41.94 10.38
CA GLY A 219 -20.14 -42.51 10.71
C GLY A 219 -19.02 -42.15 9.74
N ALA A 220 -19.32 -42.00 8.44
CA ALA A 220 -18.30 -41.61 7.45
C ALA A 220 -17.88 -40.15 7.65
N GLU A 221 -18.86 -39.28 7.84
CA GLU A 221 -18.66 -37.85 8.08
C GLU A 221 -17.95 -37.60 9.41
N THR A 222 -18.36 -38.29 10.48
CA THR A 222 -17.71 -38.16 11.80
C THR A 222 -16.27 -38.63 11.75
N LEU A 223 -15.96 -39.77 11.11
CA LEU A 223 -14.59 -40.25 10.98
C LEU A 223 -13.71 -39.31 10.16
N ALA A 224 -14.25 -38.71 9.10
CA ALA A 224 -13.54 -37.69 8.32
C ALA A 224 -13.25 -36.45 9.16
N ALA A 225 -14.22 -35.97 9.94
CA ALA A 225 -14.06 -34.82 10.85
C ALA A 225 -13.07 -35.11 11.98
N VAL A 226 -13.10 -36.29 12.58
CA VAL A 226 -12.11 -36.73 13.59
C VAL A 226 -10.70 -36.77 12.99
N SER A 227 -10.56 -37.33 11.78
CA SER A 227 -9.28 -37.42 11.08
C SER A 227 -8.71 -36.04 10.77
N GLU A 228 -9.57 -35.12 10.32
CA GLU A 228 -9.23 -33.72 10.08
C GLU A 228 -8.81 -32.99 11.37
N ALA A 229 -9.58 -33.14 12.46
CA ALA A 229 -9.26 -32.52 13.74
C ALA A 229 -7.93 -33.03 14.31
N LEU A 230 -7.65 -34.33 14.21
CA LEU A 230 -6.36 -34.91 14.60
C LEU A 230 -5.21 -34.39 13.73
N ALA A 231 -5.40 -34.33 12.40
CA ALA A 231 -4.40 -33.80 11.48
C ALA A 231 -4.09 -32.32 11.74
N GLN A 232 -5.11 -31.50 11.95
CA GLN A 232 -4.98 -30.07 12.28
C GLN A 232 -4.42 -29.85 13.68
N HIS A 233 -4.68 -30.75 14.63
CA HIS A 233 -4.02 -30.68 15.94
C HIS A 233 -2.52 -30.92 15.76
N LEU A 234 -2.12 -32.04 15.15
CA LEU A 234 -0.72 -32.40 14.99
C LEU A 234 0.08 -31.39 14.14
N SER A 235 -0.52 -30.90 13.06
CA SER A 235 0.07 -29.85 12.23
C SER A 235 -1.00 -28.81 11.87
N PRO A 236 -1.10 -27.73 12.67
CA PRO A 236 -2.08 -26.67 12.45
C PRO A 236 -1.92 -26.00 11.08
N PRO A 237 -3.02 -25.82 10.31
CA PRO A 237 -2.94 -25.19 9.02
C PRO A 237 -2.74 -23.67 9.16
N LEU A 238 -1.88 -23.11 8.32
CA LEU A 238 -1.77 -21.67 8.12
C LEU A 238 -2.58 -21.28 6.89
N ARG A 239 -3.82 -20.86 7.12
CA ARG A 239 -4.72 -20.47 6.04
C ARG A 239 -4.44 -19.03 5.61
N PHE A 240 -4.28 -18.85 4.31
CA PHE A 240 -4.23 -17.52 3.71
C PHE A 240 -5.65 -16.95 3.59
N VAL A 241 -5.77 -15.68 3.97
CA VAL A 241 -7.00 -14.91 4.04
C VAL A 241 -6.86 -13.70 3.13
N SER A 242 -7.92 -13.36 2.39
CA SER A 242 -7.93 -12.17 1.53
C SER A 242 -7.96 -10.88 2.36
N LEU A 243 -7.52 -9.76 1.76
CA LEU A 243 -7.61 -8.44 2.40
C LEU A 243 -9.06 -8.10 2.81
N ARG A 244 -10.02 -8.41 1.93
CA ARG A 244 -11.45 -8.21 2.17
C ARG A 244 -11.95 -8.99 3.38
N GLU A 245 -11.53 -10.25 3.53
CA GLU A 245 -11.88 -11.07 4.68
C GLU A 245 -11.27 -10.52 5.98
N MET A 246 -10.01 -10.06 5.96
CA MET A 246 -9.39 -9.43 7.13
C MET A 246 -10.14 -8.17 7.57
N LEU A 247 -10.49 -7.29 6.63
CA LEU A 247 -11.29 -6.09 6.90
C LEU A 247 -12.69 -6.43 7.42
N ALA A 248 -13.35 -7.44 6.85
CA ALA A 248 -14.66 -7.91 7.30
C ALA A 248 -14.65 -8.49 8.72
N ARG A 249 -13.50 -9.01 9.18
CA ARG A 249 -13.26 -9.44 10.57
C ARG A 249 -12.95 -8.28 11.52
N GLY A 250 -12.89 -7.04 11.04
CA GLY A 250 -12.65 -5.84 11.85
C GLY A 250 -11.18 -5.48 12.06
N TRP A 251 -10.26 -6.13 11.35
CA TRP A 251 -8.85 -5.74 11.38
C TRP A 251 -8.65 -4.41 10.68
N ARG A 252 -7.79 -3.56 11.25
CA ARG A 252 -7.41 -2.29 10.62
C ARG A 252 -6.26 -2.48 9.64
N THR A 253 -6.18 -1.58 8.66
CA THR A 253 -5.13 -1.59 7.63
C THR A 253 -3.71 -1.57 8.21
N ASP A 254 -3.45 -0.79 9.26
CA ASP A 254 -2.15 -0.75 9.95
C ASP A 254 -1.76 -2.11 10.57
N GLN A 255 -2.73 -2.88 11.02
CA GLN A 255 -2.51 -4.21 11.62
C GLN A 255 -2.32 -5.28 10.54
N ILE A 256 -3.08 -5.19 9.45
CA ILE A 256 -3.04 -6.17 8.35
C ILE A 256 -1.69 -6.13 7.63
N PHE A 257 -1.17 -4.93 7.34
CA PHE A 257 0.09 -4.73 6.62
C PHE A 257 1.32 -4.66 7.55
N THR A 258 1.22 -5.18 8.78
CA THR A 258 2.39 -5.27 9.68
C THR A 258 3.34 -6.37 9.19
N GLY A 259 4.61 -6.02 8.99
CA GLY A 259 5.67 -6.94 8.54
C GLY A 259 5.76 -7.04 7.01
N PRO A 260 6.38 -8.12 6.48
CA PRO A 260 6.55 -8.30 5.04
C PRO A 260 5.22 -8.57 4.34
N LEU A 261 5.04 -7.96 3.18
CA LEU A 261 3.91 -8.22 2.30
C LEU A 261 4.05 -9.59 1.63
N MET A 262 3.10 -10.48 1.88
CA MET A 262 3.03 -11.83 1.29
C MET A 262 2.21 -11.83 0.00
N GLN A 263 2.59 -12.66 -0.97
CA GLN A 263 1.93 -12.74 -2.28
C GLN A 263 0.65 -13.57 -2.23
N ARG A 264 0.55 -14.56 -1.33
CA ARG A 264 -0.60 -15.48 -1.25
C ARG A 264 -1.74 -14.99 -0.37
N GLY A 265 -1.65 -13.78 0.19
CA GLY A 265 -2.63 -13.17 1.09
C GLY A 265 -2.09 -12.98 2.50
N PHE A 266 -2.97 -12.87 3.48
CA PHE A 266 -2.64 -12.57 4.88
C PHE A 266 -2.84 -13.79 5.78
N LEU A 267 -2.17 -13.81 6.93
CA LEU A 267 -2.33 -14.85 7.94
C LEU A 267 -3.07 -14.26 9.14
N ASP A 268 -4.04 -15.02 9.68
CA ASP A 268 -4.72 -14.64 10.91
C ASP A 268 -3.76 -14.78 12.11
N PRO A 269 -3.59 -13.75 12.96
CA PRO A 269 -2.69 -13.81 14.10
C PRO A 269 -3.01 -14.94 15.09
N ALA A 270 -4.28 -15.36 15.22
CA ALA A 270 -4.66 -16.48 16.07
C ALA A 270 -4.20 -17.82 15.48
N ASP A 271 -4.30 -17.99 14.15
CA ASP A 271 -3.80 -19.17 13.46
C ASP A 271 -2.27 -19.21 13.51
N TRP A 272 -1.61 -18.06 13.34
CA TRP A 272 -0.16 -17.90 13.48
C TRP A 272 0.36 -18.37 14.84
N ALA A 273 -0.27 -17.90 15.92
CA ALA A 273 0.11 -18.24 17.29
C ALA A 273 -0.07 -19.73 17.60
N ARG A 274 -1.03 -20.40 16.95
CA ARG A 274 -1.29 -21.84 17.13
C ARG A 274 -0.37 -22.72 16.30
N ALA A 275 0.19 -22.23 15.20
CA ALA A 275 1.02 -22.99 14.25
C ALA A 275 2.47 -23.21 14.73
N GLY A 276 2.67 -23.39 16.04
CA GLY A 276 3.96 -23.73 16.62
C GLY A 276 4.39 -25.16 16.32
N ARG A 277 5.70 -25.40 16.34
CA ARG A 277 6.26 -26.74 16.23
C ARG A 277 5.97 -27.54 17.49
N ARG A 278 5.58 -28.81 17.33
CA ARG A 278 5.40 -29.74 18.46
C ARG A 278 6.68 -30.52 18.71
N ASP A 279 7.10 -30.55 19.97
CA ASP A 279 8.19 -31.36 20.51
C ASP A 279 7.70 -32.75 20.97
N ALA A 280 6.43 -32.88 21.32
CA ALA A 280 5.80 -34.14 21.66
C ALA A 280 4.30 -34.18 21.33
N VAL A 281 3.77 -35.39 21.21
CA VAL A 281 2.34 -35.68 21.03
C VAL A 281 1.86 -36.47 22.24
N ARG A 282 0.77 -36.03 22.87
CA ARG A 282 0.17 -36.70 24.04
C ARG A 282 -1.18 -37.30 23.68
N VAL A 283 -1.43 -38.53 24.12
CA VAL A 283 -2.71 -39.20 23.91
C VAL A 283 -3.87 -38.44 24.58
N SER A 284 -3.65 -37.84 25.75
CA SER A 284 -4.65 -37.02 26.45
C SER A 284 -5.19 -35.88 25.59
N ASP A 285 -4.31 -35.21 24.87
CA ASP A 285 -4.63 -34.04 24.06
C ASP A 285 -5.42 -34.50 22.82
N LEU A 286 -5.03 -35.64 22.23
CA LEU A 286 -5.76 -36.27 21.13
C LEU A 286 -7.16 -36.71 21.57
N ILE A 287 -7.34 -37.27 22.77
CA ILE A 287 -8.67 -37.61 23.30
C ILE A 287 -9.55 -36.36 23.37
N GLN A 288 -9.03 -35.24 23.89
CA GLN A 288 -9.78 -33.99 23.95
C GLN A 288 -10.18 -33.49 22.56
N VAL A 289 -9.27 -33.58 21.59
CA VAL A 289 -9.55 -33.21 20.20
C VAL A 289 -10.64 -34.07 19.58
N VAL A 290 -10.59 -35.40 19.78
CA VAL A 290 -11.62 -36.32 19.26
C VAL A 290 -12.96 -36.07 19.94
N MET A 291 -12.98 -35.89 21.27
CA MET A 291 -14.20 -35.61 22.03
C MET A 291 -14.88 -34.29 21.64
N ALA A 292 -14.13 -33.31 21.14
CA ALA A 292 -14.67 -32.03 20.69
C ALA A 292 -15.38 -32.13 19.32
N VAL A 293 -15.23 -33.23 18.58
CA VAL A 293 -15.84 -33.38 17.25
C VAL A 293 -17.34 -33.67 17.37
N PRO A 294 -18.21 -32.87 16.74
CA PRO A 294 -19.65 -33.15 16.70
C PRO A 294 -19.93 -34.55 16.14
N GLY A 295 -20.77 -35.30 16.86
CA GLY A 295 -21.11 -36.70 16.50
C GLY A 295 -20.33 -37.75 17.28
N VAL A 296 -19.31 -37.38 18.05
CA VAL A 296 -18.63 -38.28 19.01
C VAL A 296 -19.36 -38.22 20.36
N ALA A 297 -19.78 -39.38 20.87
CA ALA A 297 -20.39 -39.50 22.20
C ALA A 297 -19.36 -39.82 23.29
N ALA A 298 -18.41 -40.70 22.99
CA ALA A 298 -17.34 -41.06 23.91
C ALA A 298 -16.12 -41.65 23.18
N VAL A 299 -14.92 -41.46 23.75
CA VAL A 299 -13.71 -42.18 23.35
C VAL A 299 -13.48 -43.32 24.35
N LYS A 300 -13.76 -44.56 23.95
CA LYS A 300 -13.60 -45.74 24.82
C LYS A 300 -12.13 -46.14 25.00
N GLN A 301 -11.34 -45.96 23.95
CA GLN A 301 -9.91 -46.25 23.94
C GLN A 301 -9.25 -45.41 22.86
N LEU A 302 -8.07 -44.87 23.15
CA LEU A 302 -7.20 -44.23 22.17
C LEU A 302 -5.74 -44.42 22.61
N GLY A 303 -4.86 -44.75 21.68
CA GLY A 303 -3.42 -44.88 21.92
C GLY A 303 -2.64 -44.83 20.61
N PHE A 304 -1.31 -44.79 20.69
CA PHE A 304 -0.47 -44.86 19.50
C PHE A 304 -0.44 -46.28 18.92
N LEU A 305 -0.32 -46.38 17.61
CA LEU A 305 -0.04 -47.62 16.90
C LEU A 305 1.41 -47.58 16.39
N ARG A 306 2.24 -48.53 16.81
CA ARG A 306 3.64 -48.67 16.34
C ARG A 306 3.83 -50.07 15.79
N ASP A 307 4.41 -50.18 14.58
CA ASP A 307 4.65 -51.45 13.90
C ASP A 307 3.41 -52.36 13.85
N GLY A 308 2.23 -51.77 13.67
CA GLY A 308 0.94 -52.46 13.63
C GLY A 308 0.41 -52.95 15.00
N LYS A 309 1.07 -52.63 16.11
CA LYS A 309 0.66 -53.01 17.47
C LYS A 309 0.29 -51.79 18.32
N PRO A 310 -0.74 -51.89 19.19
CA PRO A 310 -1.05 -50.84 20.14
C PRO A 310 0.12 -50.61 21.10
N SER A 311 0.50 -49.36 21.28
CA SER A 311 1.49 -48.95 22.28
C SER A 311 0.80 -48.57 23.59
N THR A 312 1.47 -48.82 24.71
CA THR A 312 1.07 -48.32 26.04
C THR A 312 1.63 -46.94 26.35
N ASP A 313 2.44 -46.38 25.44
CA ASP A 313 3.01 -45.05 25.62
C ASP A 313 1.92 -43.97 25.54
N TRP A 314 1.95 -43.05 26.49
CA TRP A 314 1.04 -41.90 26.54
C TRP A 314 1.62 -40.64 25.87
N LEU A 315 2.92 -40.66 25.60
CA LEU A 315 3.71 -39.57 25.03
C LEU A 315 4.56 -40.12 23.87
N LEU A 316 4.47 -39.45 22.71
CA LEU A 316 5.35 -39.67 21.57
C LEU A 316 6.26 -38.44 21.41
N PRO A 317 7.55 -38.52 21.75
CA PRO A 317 8.48 -37.43 21.46
C PRO A 317 8.66 -37.27 19.94
N VAL A 318 8.73 -36.03 19.47
CA VAL A 318 8.97 -35.66 18.07
C VAL A 318 10.43 -35.25 17.94
N PRO A 319 11.25 -36.01 17.18
CA PRO A 319 12.64 -35.65 16.96
C PRO A 319 12.85 -34.27 16.32
N PRO A 320 13.97 -33.57 16.60
CA PRO A 320 14.24 -32.22 16.11
C PRO A 320 14.43 -32.12 14.59
N ASP A 321 14.57 -33.23 13.88
CA ASP A 321 14.63 -33.35 12.42
C ASP A 321 13.28 -33.75 11.79
N ARG A 322 12.21 -33.89 12.58
CA ARG A 322 10.90 -34.36 12.08
C ARG A 322 9.71 -33.47 12.47
N CYS A 323 8.63 -33.62 11.71
CA CYS A 323 7.30 -33.07 12.01
C CYS A 323 6.25 -34.17 12.12
N ALA A 324 5.46 -34.15 13.19
CA ALA A 324 4.35 -35.08 13.38
C ALA A 324 3.23 -34.84 12.36
N SER A 325 2.77 -35.92 11.72
CA SER A 325 1.65 -35.89 10.78
C SER A 325 0.70 -37.04 11.07
N PHE A 326 -0.60 -36.78 11.06
CA PHE A 326 -1.59 -37.83 11.23
C PHE A 326 -1.54 -38.81 10.05
N ASP A 327 -1.45 -40.11 10.34
CA ASP A 327 -1.48 -41.19 9.36
C ASP A 327 -2.84 -41.89 9.41
N MET A 328 -3.80 -41.39 8.63
CA MET A 328 -5.12 -42.00 8.53
C MET A 328 -5.08 -43.43 7.95
N PRO A 329 -4.34 -43.73 6.86
CA PRO A 329 -4.20 -45.09 6.35
C PRO A 329 -3.62 -46.10 7.35
N GLY A 330 -2.60 -45.70 8.12
CA GLY A 330 -1.99 -46.54 9.15
C GLY A 330 -2.79 -46.65 10.45
N SER A 331 -3.78 -45.76 10.67
CA SER A 331 -4.57 -45.74 11.90
C SER A 331 -5.71 -46.76 11.91
N ARG A 332 -5.92 -47.40 13.06
CA ARG A 332 -7.05 -48.29 13.36
C ARG A 332 -8.06 -47.58 14.26
N LEU A 333 -8.85 -46.69 13.67
CA LEU A 333 -9.99 -46.06 14.36
C LEU A 333 -11.26 -46.86 14.09
N GLN A 334 -11.84 -47.44 15.15
CA GLN A 334 -13.06 -48.23 15.12
C GLN A 334 -14.23 -47.38 15.62
N LEU A 335 -15.34 -47.42 14.88
CA LEU A 335 -16.57 -46.71 15.23
C LEU A 335 -17.59 -47.70 15.79
N GLU A 336 -18.18 -47.32 16.92
CA GLU A 336 -19.25 -48.06 17.58
C GLU A 336 -20.49 -47.17 17.74
N ARG A 337 -21.68 -47.78 17.69
CA ARG A 337 -22.94 -47.10 17.99
C ARG A 337 -23.83 -48.05 18.77
N ALA A 338 -24.25 -47.63 19.96
CA ALA A 338 -24.91 -48.48 20.96
C ALA A 338 -24.09 -49.76 21.24
N GLY A 339 -22.76 -49.65 21.25
CA GLY A 339 -21.85 -50.79 21.43
C GLY A 339 -21.71 -51.73 20.22
N LEU A 340 -22.41 -51.47 19.11
CA LEU A 340 -22.27 -52.23 17.87
C LEU A 340 -21.25 -51.58 16.93
N ARG A 341 -20.33 -52.40 16.44
CA ARG A 341 -19.28 -52.01 15.50
C ARG A 341 -19.87 -51.71 14.10
N ILE A 342 -19.63 -50.51 13.55
CA ILE A 342 -20.21 -50.06 12.27
C ILE A 342 -19.17 -49.72 11.18
N ASP A 343 -17.87 -49.86 11.49
CA ASP A 343 -16.70 -49.51 10.67
C ASP A 343 -16.39 -50.53 9.56
N HIS A 344 -17.25 -50.63 8.55
CA HIS A 344 -17.03 -51.46 7.37
C HIS A 344 -16.14 -50.76 6.32
N PRO A 345 -15.49 -51.51 5.39
CA PRO A 345 -14.52 -50.95 4.44
C PRO A 345 -15.05 -49.80 3.57
N ALA A 346 -16.31 -49.88 3.13
CA ALA A 346 -16.93 -48.84 2.29
C ALA A 346 -17.04 -47.50 3.03
N LEU A 347 -17.45 -47.51 4.30
CA LEU A 347 -17.52 -46.32 5.16
C LEU A 347 -16.14 -45.70 5.35
N ARG A 348 -15.10 -46.52 5.62
CA ARG A 348 -13.72 -46.04 5.74
C ARG A 348 -13.23 -45.37 4.45
N ALA A 349 -13.52 -45.98 3.30
CA ALA A 349 -13.16 -45.41 2.00
C ALA A 349 -13.92 -44.10 1.71
N GLN A 350 -15.18 -43.99 2.12
CA GLN A 350 -15.95 -42.74 2.03
C GLN A 350 -15.35 -41.65 2.94
N ALA A 351 -15.10 -41.97 4.22
CA ALA A 351 -14.49 -41.05 5.18
C ALA A 351 -13.12 -40.55 4.70
N ARG A 352 -12.29 -41.46 4.16
CA ARG A 352 -10.97 -41.12 3.61
C ARG A 352 -11.08 -40.13 2.44
N ARG A 353 -11.98 -40.38 1.49
CA ARG A 353 -12.22 -39.47 0.36
C ARG A 353 -12.68 -38.09 0.85
N ALA A 354 -13.57 -38.05 1.84
CA ALA A 354 -14.03 -36.80 2.44
C ALA A 354 -12.89 -36.04 3.14
N TYR A 355 -12.06 -36.73 3.92
CA TYR A 355 -10.87 -36.17 4.57
C TYR A 355 -9.86 -35.61 3.56
N GLU A 356 -9.49 -36.39 2.53
CA GLU A 356 -8.57 -35.96 1.47
C GLU A 356 -9.12 -34.75 0.70
N ALA A 357 -10.43 -34.71 0.43
CA ALA A 357 -11.07 -33.56 -0.22
C ALA A 357 -11.05 -32.29 0.66
N ARG A 358 -11.18 -32.42 1.99
CA ARG A 358 -11.07 -31.27 2.91
C ARG A 358 -9.65 -30.73 2.99
N LEU A 359 -8.66 -31.61 3.11
CA LEU A 359 -7.24 -31.24 3.06
C LEU A 359 -6.91 -30.45 1.78
N ARG A 360 -7.33 -30.96 0.61
CA ARG A 360 -7.14 -30.27 -0.68
C ARG A 360 -7.80 -28.89 -0.69
N ARG A 361 -9.04 -28.77 -0.23
CA ARG A 361 -9.74 -27.48 -0.16
C ARG A 361 -9.07 -26.49 0.78
N SER A 362 -8.57 -26.94 1.94
CA SER A 362 -7.91 -26.09 2.92
C SER A 362 -6.56 -25.52 2.46
N ALA A 363 -5.93 -26.17 1.48
CA ALA A 363 -4.64 -25.74 0.93
C ALA A 363 -4.75 -24.83 -0.29
N LEU A 364 -5.95 -24.67 -0.86
CA LEU A 364 -6.15 -23.75 -1.97
C LEU A 364 -5.98 -22.31 -1.47
N PRO A 365 -5.21 -21.47 -2.17
CA PRO A 365 -5.11 -20.06 -1.82
C PRO A 365 -6.48 -19.38 -1.96
N PRO A 366 -6.74 -18.29 -1.21
CA PRO A 366 -7.94 -17.49 -1.41
C PRO A 366 -7.98 -17.03 -2.87
N GLN A 367 -9.18 -16.96 -3.46
CA GLN A 367 -9.29 -16.40 -4.80
C GLN A 367 -8.91 -14.92 -4.76
N PRO A 368 -8.13 -14.44 -5.74
CA PRO A 368 -7.88 -13.02 -5.88
C PRO A 368 -9.22 -12.32 -6.11
N GLY A 369 -9.57 -11.40 -5.20
CA GLY A 369 -10.71 -10.51 -5.33
C GLY A 369 -10.26 -9.09 -5.64
N ASP A 370 -11.21 -8.21 -5.89
CA ASP A 370 -10.95 -6.77 -6.03
C ASP A 370 -10.22 -6.24 -4.80
N ASP A 371 -9.27 -5.32 -5.00
CA ASP A 371 -8.57 -4.65 -3.91
C ASP A 371 -9.53 -3.69 -3.19
N PRO A 372 -9.99 -4.01 -1.97
CA PRO A 372 -10.93 -3.16 -1.23
C PRO A 372 -10.32 -1.82 -0.79
N LEU A 373 -9.00 -1.66 -0.88
CA LEU A 373 -8.29 -0.41 -0.59
C LEU A 373 -7.93 0.35 -1.86
N ALA A 374 -8.33 -0.13 -3.03
CA ALA A 374 -8.22 0.64 -4.25
C ALA A 374 -8.99 1.96 -4.05
N PRO A 375 -8.33 3.11 -4.28
CA PRO A 375 -9.01 4.40 -4.17
C PRO A 375 -10.16 4.47 -5.19
N PRO A 376 -11.25 5.18 -4.87
CA PRO A 376 -12.36 5.31 -5.80
C PRO A 376 -11.87 5.99 -7.09
N PRO A 377 -12.35 5.57 -8.27
CA PRO A 377 -12.02 6.26 -9.51
C PRO A 377 -12.54 7.70 -9.44
N GLY A 378 -11.68 8.65 -9.79
CA GLY A 378 -12.09 10.05 -9.93
C GLY A 378 -12.70 10.32 -11.30
N ARG A 379 -13.69 11.22 -11.37
CA ARG A 379 -14.25 11.69 -12.64
C ARG A 379 -13.52 12.96 -13.07
N PRO A 380 -12.96 13.03 -14.29
CA PRO A 380 -12.39 14.27 -14.82
C PRO A 380 -13.53 15.27 -15.07
N ARG A 381 -13.57 16.35 -14.27
CA ARG A 381 -14.64 17.37 -14.31
C ARG A 381 -14.35 18.53 -15.27
N GLN A 382 -13.18 18.55 -15.92
CA GLN A 382 -12.71 19.66 -16.75
C GLN A 382 -12.80 21.02 -16.04
N VAL A 383 -12.39 21.06 -14.77
CA VAL A 383 -12.56 22.25 -13.91
C VAL A 383 -11.86 23.49 -14.46
N GLY A 384 -10.85 23.35 -15.33
CA GLY A 384 -10.15 24.47 -15.97
C GLY A 384 -10.94 25.24 -17.03
N ARG A 385 -12.07 24.72 -17.52
CA ARG A 385 -12.84 25.38 -18.59
C ARG A 385 -13.48 26.67 -18.10
N TYR A 386 -13.02 27.82 -18.57
CA TYR A 386 -13.57 29.11 -18.20
C TYR A 386 -14.53 29.68 -19.26
N LEU A 387 -15.63 30.30 -18.83
CA LEU A 387 -16.53 31.07 -19.67
C LEU A 387 -16.45 32.54 -19.27
N SER A 388 -16.10 33.42 -20.23
CA SER A 388 -15.92 34.85 -19.94
C SER A 388 -17.19 35.51 -19.40
N VAL A 389 -17.04 36.45 -18.47
CA VAL A 389 -18.15 37.26 -17.94
C VAL A 389 -18.89 38.02 -19.04
N GLN A 390 -18.24 38.28 -20.18
CA GLN A 390 -18.83 38.95 -21.34
C GLN A 390 -19.96 38.13 -21.97
N HIS A 391 -20.02 36.82 -21.76
CA HIS A 391 -21.13 35.96 -22.20
C HIS A 391 -22.39 36.16 -21.35
N HIS A 392 -22.23 36.61 -20.10
CA HIS A 392 -23.33 36.76 -19.14
C HIS A 392 -23.99 38.14 -19.21
N LEU A 393 -23.38 39.08 -19.92
CA LEU A 393 -23.90 40.44 -20.02
C LEU A 393 -25.06 40.54 -21.04
N PRO A 394 -26.08 41.37 -20.75
CA PRO A 394 -27.16 41.64 -21.70
C PRO A 394 -26.67 42.11 -23.07
N GLN A 395 -27.38 41.73 -24.13
CA GLN A 395 -27.00 42.04 -25.52
C GLN A 395 -26.84 43.55 -25.80
N VAL A 396 -27.57 44.41 -25.08
CA VAL A 396 -27.49 45.87 -25.22
C VAL A 396 -26.08 46.42 -24.97
N TYR A 397 -25.25 45.74 -24.16
CA TYR A 397 -23.87 46.13 -23.94
C TYR A 397 -23.00 45.98 -25.20
N GLY A 398 -23.37 45.08 -26.12
CA GLY A 398 -22.65 44.85 -27.38
C GLY A 398 -21.30 44.13 -27.23
N VAL A 399 -21.03 43.57 -26.04
CA VAL A 399 -19.76 42.90 -25.73
C VAL A 399 -19.80 41.37 -25.86
N GLY A 400 -20.98 40.77 -25.74
CA GLY A 400 -21.14 39.33 -25.88
C GLY A 400 -21.07 38.81 -27.33
N PRO A 401 -21.34 37.51 -27.55
CA PRO A 401 -21.19 36.84 -28.85
C PRO A 401 -21.99 37.45 -30.00
N ALA A 402 -23.17 38.03 -29.72
CA ALA A 402 -23.99 38.69 -30.72
C ALA A 402 -23.33 39.98 -31.27
N GLY A 403 -22.42 40.59 -30.50
CA GLY A 403 -21.74 41.81 -30.84
C GLY A 403 -22.69 42.99 -31.10
N LEU A 404 -22.22 43.93 -31.92
CA LEU A 404 -23.00 45.07 -32.41
C LEU A 404 -23.28 44.88 -33.91
N SER A 405 -24.40 45.43 -34.38
CA SER A 405 -24.69 45.48 -35.82
C SER A 405 -23.61 46.28 -36.55
N SER A 406 -23.25 45.87 -37.77
CA SER A 406 -22.32 46.63 -38.63
C SER A 406 -22.85 48.00 -39.07
N ARG A 407 -24.14 48.29 -38.80
CA ARG A 407 -24.78 49.58 -39.06
C ARG A 407 -24.61 50.58 -37.91
N GLU A 408 -24.13 50.13 -36.75
CA GLU A 408 -23.90 51.01 -35.61
C GLU A 408 -22.78 52.02 -35.92
N PRO A 409 -22.84 53.24 -35.37
CA PRO A 409 -21.79 54.23 -35.56
C PRO A 409 -20.41 53.72 -35.08
N PRO A 410 -19.29 54.14 -35.72
CA PRO A 410 -17.94 53.76 -35.29
C PRO A 410 -17.66 54.05 -33.81
N GLU A 411 -18.23 55.12 -33.28
CA GLU A 411 -18.14 55.49 -31.86
C GLU A 411 -18.73 54.41 -30.94
N ARG A 412 -19.88 53.82 -31.31
CA ARG A 412 -20.52 52.75 -30.54
C ARG A 412 -19.66 51.48 -30.53
N HIS A 413 -19.03 51.15 -31.66
CA HIS A 413 -18.06 50.07 -31.73
C HIS A 413 -16.81 50.33 -30.86
N ALA A 414 -16.31 51.57 -30.83
CA ALA A 414 -15.18 51.95 -29.99
C ALA A 414 -15.50 51.83 -28.49
N GLN A 415 -16.69 52.28 -28.06
CA GLN A 415 -17.17 52.14 -26.68
C GLN A 415 -17.31 50.67 -26.26
N ALA A 416 -17.86 49.82 -27.14
CA ALA A 416 -17.95 48.39 -26.86
C ALA A 416 -16.56 47.76 -26.70
N ARG A 417 -15.59 48.10 -27.56
CA ARG A 417 -14.19 47.64 -27.40
C ARG A 417 -13.55 48.13 -26.11
N GLN A 418 -13.82 49.38 -25.70
CA GLN A 418 -13.34 49.91 -24.42
C GLN A 418 -13.89 49.11 -23.23
N LEU A 419 -15.19 48.79 -23.25
CA LEU A 419 -15.81 47.96 -22.21
C LEU A 419 -15.26 46.52 -22.23
N LYS A 420 -15.04 45.92 -23.41
CA LYS A 420 -14.37 44.62 -23.52
C LYS A 420 -12.99 44.65 -22.87
N ALA A 421 -12.19 45.66 -23.18
CA ALA A 421 -10.86 45.83 -22.60
C ALA A 421 -10.91 46.01 -21.06
N TYR A 422 -11.91 46.71 -20.54
CA TYR A 422 -12.13 46.82 -19.10
C TYR A 422 -12.47 45.47 -18.45
N LEU A 423 -13.36 44.69 -19.08
CA LEU A 423 -13.77 43.38 -18.56
C LEU A 423 -12.66 42.33 -18.59
N MET A 424 -11.71 42.47 -19.50
CA MET A 424 -10.52 41.60 -19.59
C MET A 424 -9.70 41.56 -18.28
N LEU A 425 -9.73 42.62 -17.46
CA LEU A 425 -9.06 42.62 -16.15
C LEU A 425 -9.63 41.53 -15.23
N PHE A 426 -10.96 41.44 -15.15
CA PHE A 426 -11.65 40.46 -14.31
C PHE A 426 -11.60 39.08 -14.94
N ASP A 427 -11.85 38.99 -16.25
CA ASP A 427 -11.82 37.74 -16.99
C ASP A 427 -10.48 37.04 -16.87
N GLN A 428 -9.36 37.77 -16.98
CA GLN A 428 -8.04 37.17 -16.90
C GLN A 428 -7.73 36.66 -15.49
N LEU A 429 -8.11 37.40 -14.45
CA LEU A 429 -7.94 36.93 -13.07
C LEU A 429 -8.74 35.66 -12.81
N LEU A 430 -9.98 35.59 -13.28
CA LEU A 430 -10.83 34.40 -13.15
C LEU A 430 -10.27 33.23 -13.97
N ALA A 431 -9.90 33.46 -15.23
CA ALA A 431 -9.31 32.44 -16.09
C ALA A 431 -8.07 31.79 -15.44
N ASN A 432 -7.23 32.59 -14.78
CA ASN A 432 -6.07 32.10 -14.03
C ASN A 432 -6.47 31.20 -12.85
N GLN A 433 -7.52 31.54 -12.10
CA GLN A 433 -7.96 30.70 -10.97
C GLN A 433 -8.49 29.34 -11.45
N PHE A 434 -9.25 29.31 -12.56
CA PHE A 434 -9.68 28.04 -13.15
C PHE A 434 -8.48 27.22 -13.67
N ALA A 435 -7.49 27.86 -14.28
CA ALA A 435 -6.26 27.20 -14.71
C ALA A 435 -5.48 26.62 -13.52
N GLN A 436 -5.38 27.37 -12.41
CA GLN A 436 -4.74 26.90 -11.18
C GLN A 436 -5.47 25.70 -10.58
N LEU A 437 -6.80 25.74 -10.51
CA LEU A 437 -7.62 24.65 -9.99
C LEU A 437 -7.45 23.35 -10.81
N ALA A 438 -7.34 23.47 -12.13
CA ALA A 438 -7.10 22.32 -13.02
C ALA A 438 -5.78 21.59 -12.74
N GLN A 439 -4.83 22.25 -12.07
CA GLN A 439 -3.49 21.71 -11.79
C GLN A 439 -3.35 21.19 -10.35
N ALA A 440 -4.44 21.10 -9.59
CA ALA A 440 -4.43 20.56 -8.22
C ALA A 440 -3.82 19.15 -8.16
N GLY A 441 -4.22 18.26 -9.07
CA GLY A 441 -3.66 16.90 -9.15
C GLY A 441 -2.16 16.89 -9.45
N ARG A 442 -1.67 17.82 -10.28
CA ARG A 442 -0.24 17.97 -10.60
C ARG A 442 0.57 18.43 -9.40
N LEU A 443 0.11 19.48 -8.72
CA LEU A 443 0.79 20.11 -7.60
C LEU A 443 0.90 19.16 -6.39
N LEU A 444 -0.04 18.23 -6.24
CA LEU A 444 -0.11 17.27 -5.13
C LEU A 444 0.36 15.86 -5.51
N SER A 445 0.97 15.68 -6.70
CA SER A 445 1.52 14.40 -7.19
C SER A 445 3.02 14.30 -6.93
N PHE A 446 3.58 13.10 -6.74
CA PHE A 446 5.03 12.90 -6.67
C PHE A 446 5.70 12.52 -8.00
N THR A 447 4.97 12.30 -9.10
CA THR A 447 5.52 11.74 -10.36
C THR A 447 5.87 12.81 -11.42
N ASP A 448 5.00 13.80 -11.65
CA ASP A 448 5.26 14.94 -12.55
C ASP A 448 4.74 16.24 -11.93
N GLN A 449 5.66 16.97 -11.31
CA GLN A 449 5.38 18.27 -10.68
C GLN A 449 5.65 19.45 -11.63
N GLY A 450 6.38 19.24 -12.73
CA GLY A 450 6.97 20.31 -13.54
C GLY A 450 7.75 21.35 -12.74
N ASP A 451 8.21 22.40 -13.43
CA ASP A 451 8.83 23.57 -12.77
C ASP A 451 7.79 24.64 -12.40
N ALA A 452 6.68 24.72 -13.14
CA ALA A 452 5.62 25.68 -12.92
C ALA A 452 4.81 25.37 -11.64
N LEU A 453 4.58 26.40 -10.83
CA LEU A 453 3.74 26.35 -9.61
C LEU A 453 2.46 27.15 -9.73
N ARG A 454 2.46 28.11 -10.65
CA ARG A 454 1.37 29.02 -10.94
C ARG A 454 0.96 28.81 -12.37
N PHE A 455 -0.34 28.75 -12.60
CA PHE A 455 -0.89 28.43 -13.90
C PHE A 455 -1.88 29.49 -14.32
N SER A 456 -1.79 29.86 -15.58
CA SER A 456 -2.66 30.82 -16.23
C SER A 456 -3.09 30.27 -17.58
N GLN A 457 -4.18 30.83 -18.10
CA GLN A 457 -4.64 30.55 -19.45
C GLN A 457 -5.17 31.85 -20.05
N PRO A 458 -5.00 32.09 -21.36
CA PRO A 458 -5.71 33.18 -22.03
C PRO A 458 -7.22 33.04 -21.80
N VAL A 459 -7.92 34.16 -21.68
CA VAL A 459 -9.39 34.15 -21.65
C VAL A 459 -9.92 33.41 -22.90
N PRO A 460 -10.69 32.33 -22.75
CA PRO A 460 -11.17 31.57 -23.90
C PRO A 460 -12.05 32.41 -24.81
N ASP A 461 -11.88 32.27 -26.12
CA ASP A 461 -12.70 32.87 -27.16
C ASP A 461 -12.99 31.82 -28.24
N ASP A 462 -13.68 30.76 -27.85
CA ASP A 462 -13.97 29.61 -28.70
C ASP A 462 -14.69 30.06 -29.98
N GLY A 463 -14.06 29.84 -31.13
CA GLY A 463 -14.59 30.25 -32.43
C GLY A 463 -14.53 31.76 -32.70
N GLY A 464 -13.85 32.55 -31.87
CA GLY A 464 -13.69 34.01 -32.05
C GLY A 464 -14.97 34.81 -31.83
N ALA A 465 -15.96 34.24 -31.12
CA ALA A 465 -17.28 34.81 -30.92
C ALA A 465 -17.24 36.18 -30.20
N LEU A 466 -16.33 36.34 -29.25
CA LEU A 466 -16.12 37.60 -28.53
C LEU A 466 -15.17 38.55 -29.24
N GLN A 467 -14.48 38.12 -30.29
CA GLN A 467 -13.51 38.92 -31.04
C GLN A 467 -12.45 39.56 -30.10
N LEU A 468 -11.97 38.81 -29.11
CA LEU A 468 -11.02 39.33 -28.10
C LEU A 468 -9.69 39.75 -28.72
N ALA A 469 -9.34 39.21 -29.89
CA ALA A 469 -8.19 39.68 -30.68
C ALA A 469 -8.24 41.19 -30.97
N SER A 470 -9.43 41.81 -31.01
CA SER A 470 -9.57 43.26 -31.22
C SER A 470 -9.15 44.13 -30.03
N VAL A 471 -9.00 43.53 -28.84
CA VAL A 471 -8.60 44.21 -27.60
C VAL A 471 -7.29 43.67 -27.02
N ARG A 472 -6.77 42.56 -27.55
CA ARG A 472 -5.45 42.03 -27.22
C ARG A 472 -4.36 42.80 -27.97
N ARG A 473 -3.23 43.04 -27.29
CA ARG A 473 -2.03 43.64 -27.90
C ARG A 473 -1.16 42.62 -28.62
N LEU A 474 -1.21 41.36 -28.18
CA LEU A 474 -0.39 40.27 -28.68
C LEU A 474 -1.30 39.21 -29.32
N PRO A 475 -0.83 38.51 -30.37
CA PRO A 475 -1.47 37.28 -30.85
C PRO A 475 -1.57 36.24 -29.72
N ASP A 476 -2.56 35.35 -29.79
CA ASP A 476 -2.92 34.45 -28.69
C ASP A 476 -1.75 33.62 -28.13
N GLU A 477 -0.92 33.01 -28.98
CA GLU A 477 0.26 32.25 -28.53
C GLU A 477 1.34 33.11 -27.86
N ALA A 478 1.56 34.33 -28.36
CA ALA A 478 2.48 35.27 -27.73
C ALA A 478 1.91 35.81 -26.41
N HIS A 479 0.60 36.03 -26.35
CA HIS A 479 -0.10 36.44 -25.15
C HIS A 479 -0.07 35.35 -24.07
N ALA A 480 -0.26 34.08 -24.45
CA ALA A 480 -0.18 32.95 -23.52
C ALA A 480 1.21 32.83 -22.88
N ARG A 481 2.28 32.98 -23.67
CA ARG A 481 3.66 32.98 -23.16
C ARG A 481 3.91 34.16 -22.22
N TRP A 482 3.54 35.37 -22.64
CA TRP A 482 3.64 36.56 -21.80
C TRP A 482 2.85 36.42 -20.49
N LEU A 483 1.65 35.83 -20.53
CA LEU A 483 0.85 35.57 -19.34
C LEU A 483 1.53 34.57 -18.40
N ALA A 484 2.16 33.51 -18.93
CA ALA A 484 2.89 32.56 -18.12
C ALA A 484 4.06 33.25 -17.39
N ASP A 485 4.83 34.07 -18.10
CA ASP A 485 5.97 34.81 -17.54
C ASP A 485 5.51 35.77 -16.42
N VAL A 486 4.47 36.57 -16.66
CA VAL A 486 3.95 37.54 -15.67
C VAL A 486 3.22 36.84 -14.51
N THR A 487 2.57 35.71 -14.74
CA THR A 487 1.90 34.96 -13.67
C THR A 487 2.91 34.39 -12.68
N ASP A 488 4.03 33.94 -13.21
CA ASP A 488 5.10 33.34 -12.44
C ASP A 488 5.99 34.40 -11.75
N ASN A 489 6.38 35.46 -12.47
CA ASN A 489 7.15 36.59 -11.93
C ASN A 489 6.49 37.96 -12.27
N PRO A 490 5.45 38.38 -11.53
CA PRO A 490 4.66 39.57 -11.89
C PRO A 490 5.39 40.89 -11.72
N TRP A 491 6.42 40.94 -10.86
CA TRP A 491 7.19 42.16 -10.59
C TRP A 491 8.55 42.18 -11.29
N GLY A 492 8.92 41.10 -11.98
CA GLY A 492 10.25 40.98 -12.59
C GLY A 492 11.36 40.90 -11.55
N ASP A 493 11.07 40.31 -10.39
CA ASP A 493 12.03 40.20 -9.29
C ASP A 493 13.19 39.27 -9.70
N ASP A 494 14.41 39.68 -9.39
CA ASP A 494 15.62 38.92 -9.70
C ASP A 494 15.68 37.59 -8.91
N ASP A 495 14.98 37.50 -7.77
CA ASP A 495 14.94 36.33 -6.88
C ASP A 495 13.71 35.41 -7.10
N ALA A 496 12.91 35.65 -8.14
CA ALA A 496 11.69 34.87 -8.40
C ALA A 496 11.95 33.35 -8.54
N ASP A 497 13.08 32.99 -9.14
CA ASP A 497 13.51 31.59 -9.26
C ASP A 497 13.79 30.97 -7.88
N GLU A 498 14.38 31.71 -6.94
CA GLU A 498 14.61 31.24 -5.57
C GLU A 498 13.30 31.09 -4.81
N ALA A 499 12.38 32.06 -4.96
CA ALA A 499 11.06 31.99 -4.33
C ALA A 499 10.25 30.78 -4.84
N ARG A 500 10.29 30.51 -6.15
CA ARG A 500 9.66 29.33 -6.78
C ARG A 500 10.27 28.04 -6.25
N LEU A 501 11.60 27.97 -6.17
CA LEU A 501 12.32 26.83 -5.61
C LEU A 501 11.95 26.57 -4.15
N ALA A 502 11.90 27.62 -3.32
CA ALA A 502 11.50 27.53 -1.92
C ALA A 502 10.05 27.04 -1.74
N GLN A 503 9.13 27.51 -2.60
CA GLN A 503 7.75 27.03 -2.59
C GLN A 503 7.66 25.55 -2.99
N ARG A 504 8.43 25.12 -3.99
CA ARG A 504 8.49 23.71 -4.39
C ARG A 504 9.01 22.83 -3.26
N HIS A 505 10.05 23.27 -2.55
CA HIS A 505 10.51 22.55 -1.36
C HIS A 505 9.40 22.38 -0.32
N ARG A 506 8.63 23.42 0.00
CA ARG A 506 7.51 23.32 0.95
C ARG A 506 6.45 22.31 0.52
N LEU A 507 6.13 22.24 -0.77
CA LEU A 507 5.18 21.25 -1.31
C LEU A 507 5.74 19.83 -1.19
N THR A 508 6.99 19.61 -1.59
CA THR A 508 7.64 18.29 -1.48
C THR A 508 7.76 17.85 -0.02
N ASP A 509 8.12 18.78 0.89
CA ASP A 509 8.23 18.50 2.33
C ASP A 509 6.87 18.16 2.94
N HIS A 510 5.79 18.80 2.47
CA HIS A 510 4.43 18.41 2.86
C HIS A 510 4.09 16.97 2.42
N LEU A 511 4.49 16.56 1.23
CA LEU A 511 4.27 15.19 0.74
C LEU A 511 5.11 14.17 1.53
N LEU A 512 6.37 14.48 1.83
CA LEU A 512 7.25 13.64 2.66
C LEU A 512 6.73 13.49 4.09
N ALA A 513 6.20 14.57 4.68
CA ALA A 513 5.65 14.54 6.03
C ALA A 513 4.47 13.55 6.18
N ARG A 514 3.73 13.26 5.11
CA ARG A 514 2.67 12.23 5.11
C ARG A 514 3.20 10.81 5.31
N LEU A 515 4.49 10.61 5.04
CA LEU A 515 5.21 9.34 5.24
C LEU A 515 5.97 9.32 6.57
N GLY A 516 5.88 10.39 7.37
CA GLY A 516 6.64 10.55 8.61
C GLY A 516 8.11 10.93 8.39
N GLU A 517 8.48 11.34 7.17
CA GLU A 517 9.86 11.67 6.81
C GLU A 517 10.12 13.17 6.89
N HIS A 518 11.25 13.55 7.51
CA HIS A 518 11.70 14.93 7.68
C HIS A 518 13.09 15.09 7.07
N TRP A 519 13.17 15.63 5.86
CA TRP A 519 14.45 15.75 5.14
C TRP A 519 15.45 16.72 5.80
N ALA A 520 14.96 17.66 6.61
CA ALA A 520 15.82 18.59 7.35
C ALA A 520 16.82 17.87 8.27
N ASP A 521 16.46 16.67 8.76
CA ASP A 521 17.31 15.85 9.61
C ASP A 521 18.41 15.09 8.84
N VAL A 522 18.21 14.88 7.53
CA VAL A 522 19.15 14.15 6.65
C VAL A 522 20.20 15.09 6.07
N ARG A 523 19.79 16.29 5.63
CA ARG A 523 20.66 17.41 5.23
C ARG A 523 19.89 18.72 5.41
N PRO A 524 20.30 19.64 6.31
CA PRO A 524 19.70 20.97 6.37
C PRO A 524 20.09 21.75 5.10
N VAL A 525 19.21 21.72 4.09
CA VAL A 525 19.34 22.44 2.81
C VAL A 525 19.47 23.95 3.04
N SER A 526 19.00 24.45 4.18
CA SER A 526 19.09 25.85 4.60
C SER A 526 20.52 26.31 4.97
N GLU A 527 21.44 25.38 5.26
CA GLU A 527 22.79 25.71 5.77
C GLU A 527 23.92 25.53 4.75
N LEU A 528 23.62 24.96 3.57
CA LEU A 528 24.61 24.81 2.52
C LEU A 528 24.73 26.13 1.74
N PRO A 529 25.92 26.76 1.66
CA PRO A 529 26.13 27.91 0.79
C PRO A 529 25.80 27.50 -0.65
N ASP A 530 25.06 28.34 -1.38
CA ASP A 530 24.62 28.05 -2.75
C ASP A 530 25.78 28.23 -3.74
N VAL A 531 26.84 27.44 -3.55
CA VAL A 531 28.00 27.37 -4.43
C VAL A 531 27.63 26.53 -5.64
N PRO A 532 27.94 26.96 -6.87
CA PRO A 532 27.75 26.14 -8.07
C PRO A 532 28.53 24.83 -7.93
N ASP A 533 27.90 23.69 -8.22
CA ASP A 533 28.61 22.41 -8.21
C ASP A 533 29.68 22.42 -9.32
N PRO A 534 30.99 22.31 -9.00
CA PRO A 534 32.04 22.31 -10.00
C PRO A 534 31.97 21.11 -10.97
N ALA A 535 31.21 20.05 -10.61
CA ALA A 535 30.96 18.91 -11.48
C ALA A 535 29.73 19.06 -12.38
N ALA A 536 28.84 20.03 -12.13
CA ALA A 536 27.61 20.27 -12.88
C ALA A 536 27.34 21.79 -13.04
N PRO A 537 27.86 22.42 -14.12
CA PRO A 537 27.68 23.84 -14.36
C PRO A 537 26.20 24.21 -14.49
N GLY A 538 25.68 25.02 -13.56
CA GLY A 538 24.29 25.52 -13.57
C GLY A 538 23.33 24.84 -12.58
N GLU A 539 23.75 23.81 -11.85
CA GLU A 539 22.94 23.18 -10.80
C GLU A 539 23.33 23.70 -9.42
N SER A 540 22.42 24.43 -8.77
CA SER A 540 22.63 24.91 -7.39
C SER A 540 22.40 23.77 -6.39
N HIS A 541 23.04 23.85 -5.21
CA HIS A 541 22.89 22.81 -4.17
C HIS A 541 21.42 22.61 -3.76
N ARG A 542 20.63 23.68 -3.75
CA ARG A 542 19.19 23.65 -3.46
C ARG A 542 18.39 22.90 -4.55
N ARG A 543 18.67 23.16 -5.84
CA ARG A 543 18.01 22.44 -6.95
C ARG A 543 18.31 20.95 -6.91
N ARG A 544 19.56 20.58 -6.66
CA ARG A 544 19.95 19.18 -6.46
C ARG A 544 19.22 18.56 -5.28
N ALA A 545 19.16 19.25 -4.14
CA ALA A 545 18.45 18.74 -2.96
C ALA A 545 16.96 18.53 -3.22
N LEU A 546 16.30 19.39 -4.01
CA LEU A 546 14.92 19.20 -4.42
C LEU A 546 14.76 17.93 -5.27
N ARG A 547 15.65 17.73 -6.25
CA ARG A 547 15.65 16.53 -7.10
C ARG A 547 15.86 15.26 -6.27
N ASP A 548 16.78 15.28 -5.32
CA ASP A 548 17.03 14.16 -4.42
C ASP A 548 15.80 13.87 -3.54
N LYS A 549 15.12 14.89 -3.00
CA LYS A 549 13.85 14.75 -2.27
C LYS A 549 12.75 14.11 -3.13
N GLN A 550 12.62 14.55 -4.39
CA GLN A 550 11.63 14.01 -5.32
C GLN A 550 11.93 12.55 -5.68
N ALA A 551 13.19 12.23 -5.97
CA ALA A 551 13.62 10.87 -6.23
C ALA A 551 13.39 9.96 -5.02
N TYR A 552 13.72 10.44 -3.81
CA TYR A 552 13.45 9.73 -2.57
C TYR A 552 11.95 9.48 -2.38
N LEU A 553 11.11 10.50 -2.60
CA LEU A 553 9.66 10.36 -2.48
C LEU A 553 9.11 9.33 -3.48
N GLN A 554 9.53 9.37 -4.74
CA GLN A 554 9.11 8.41 -5.78
C GLN A 554 9.54 6.97 -5.47
N ASP A 555 10.74 6.80 -4.92
CA ASP A 555 11.33 5.50 -4.61
C ASP A 555 11.06 5.04 -3.17
N TYR A 556 10.27 5.80 -2.41
CA TYR A 556 10.06 5.59 -0.99
C TYR A 556 9.60 4.16 -0.64
N PRO A 557 8.62 3.53 -1.32
CA PRO A 557 8.24 2.14 -1.05
C PRO A 557 9.43 1.17 -1.08
N ARG A 558 10.33 1.32 -2.07
CA ARG A 558 11.51 0.46 -2.20
C ARG A 558 12.52 0.74 -1.10
N LEU A 559 12.78 2.01 -0.81
CA LEU A 559 13.74 2.44 0.21
C LEU A 559 13.29 2.06 1.62
N ALA A 560 12.00 2.18 1.92
CA ALA A 560 11.40 1.80 3.20
C ALA A 560 11.48 0.29 3.45
N LEU A 561 11.23 -0.53 2.42
CA LEU A 561 11.29 -1.98 2.53
C LEU A 561 12.72 -2.51 2.72
N ARG A 562 13.72 -1.85 2.12
CA ARG A 562 15.09 -2.37 2.02
C ARG A 562 16.07 -1.77 3.02
N ARG A 563 15.58 -1.27 4.15
CA ARG A 563 16.43 -0.72 5.23
C ARG A 563 17.26 -1.85 5.86
N GLY A 564 18.57 -1.63 5.97
CA GLY A 564 19.47 -2.56 6.66
C GLY A 564 19.76 -3.88 5.91
N LEU A 565 19.50 -3.95 4.60
CA LEU A 565 19.88 -5.11 3.79
C LEU A 565 21.39 -5.16 3.53
N GLY A 566 21.96 -6.36 3.64
CA GLY A 566 23.30 -6.69 3.18
C GLY A 566 23.31 -7.08 1.70
N ALA A 567 24.50 -7.43 1.19
CA ALA A 567 24.63 -7.94 -0.17
C ALA A 567 23.98 -9.33 -0.29
N ASP A 568 23.23 -9.53 -1.36
CA ASP A 568 22.72 -10.84 -1.79
C ASP A 568 23.90 -11.65 -2.35
N ALA A 569 24.30 -12.69 -1.62
CA ALA A 569 25.44 -13.52 -2.00
C ALA A 569 25.13 -14.51 -3.14
N LEU A 570 23.86 -14.68 -3.49
CA LEU A 570 23.39 -15.57 -4.55
C LEU A 570 22.93 -14.81 -5.81
N ALA A 571 22.95 -13.48 -5.79
CA ALA A 571 22.72 -12.69 -6.98
C ALA A 571 23.84 -12.94 -8.00
N ASP A 572 23.48 -13.13 -9.27
CA ASP A 572 24.47 -13.12 -10.35
C ASP A 572 25.22 -11.79 -10.33
N PRO A 573 26.57 -11.79 -10.41
CA PRO A 573 27.32 -10.54 -10.52
C PRO A 573 26.89 -9.82 -11.79
N ALA A 574 26.24 -8.66 -11.60
CA ALA A 574 25.74 -7.80 -12.67
C ALA A 574 26.86 -7.16 -13.50
#